data_AF-M3YRZ9-F1
#
_entry.id   AF-M3YRZ9-F1
#
_cell.length_a   1.000
_cell.length_b   1.000
_cell.length_c   1.000
_cell.angle_alpha   90.00
_cell.angle_beta   90.00
_cell.angle_gamma   90.00
#
_symmetry.space_group_name_H-M   'P 1'
#
loop_
_entity.id
_entity.type
_entity.pdbx_description
1 polymer ?
#
loop_
_entity_poly.entity_id
_entity_poly.type
_entity_poly.pdbx_seq_one_letter_code
_entity_poly.pdbx_strand_id
1 'polypeptide(L)'
;RGERSALPAGVPSCPLPTAASRPPSRACHQRGQGNRQDSPPLFRTTQLRPELLHTPSYKEEGCHTASRSGHCAALLPTSGHPPAHQLLLFGGCNSAEPEVAGHWGQGKIKEEPPAAPRLMEQLARLVSTGQGSGQGPRGLRHHSCSVVGPFAVLFGGETLTRARDTICNDLYVYDTRKSPSLWFHFPSADHGLKRVGHRTCLWNDQLYLVGGFGEDGRTPRPQVCVLDLFI
;
A
#
# COMPACT_ATOMS: atom_id res chain seq x y z
N ARG A 1 -1.63 -27.38 22.93
CA ARG A 1 -2.70 -28.06 22.15
C ARG A 1 -3.99 -27.30 22.36
N GLY A 2 -4.59 -26.80 21.28
CA GLY A 2 -5.81 -26.00 21.32
C GLY A 2 -6.00 -25.32 19.98
N GLU A 3 -6.35 -26.12 18.97
CA GLU A 3 -6.79 -25.61 17.67
C GLU A 3 -8.06 -24.76 17.87
N ARG A 4 -8.11 -23.59 17.23
CA ARG A 4 -9.37 -22.83 17.09
C ARG A 4 -9.63 -22.55 15.62
N SER A 5 -10.91 -22.74 15.29
CA SER A 5 -11.53 -22.64 13.98
C SER A 5 -11.27 -21.28 13.33
N ALA A 6 -10.89 -21.30 12.05
CA ALA A 6 -10.64 -20.10 11.26
C ALA A 6 -11.94 -19.69 10.54
N LEU A 7 -12.39 -18.46 10.77
CA LEU A 7 -13.34 -17.80 9.86
C LEU A 7 -12.54 -17.27 8.65
N PRO A 8 -13.10 -17.32 7.43
CA PRO A 8 -12.40 -16.85 6.24
C PRO A 8 -12.22 -15.33 6.30
N ALA A 9 -10.97 -14.88 6.48
CA ALA A 9 -10.61 -13.49 6.34
C ALA A 9 -10.52 -13.16 4.84
N GLY A 10 -11.63 -12.74 4.24
CA GLY A 10 -11.62 -12.03 2.98
C GLY A 10 -11.05 -10.64 3.21
N VAL A 11 -9.85 -10.36 2.69
CA VAL A 11 -9.29 -9.01 2.67
C VAL A 11 -9.90 -8.26 1.49
N PRO A 12 -10.42 -7.03 1.64
CA PRO A 12 -10.86 -6.25 0.51
C PRO A 12 -9.63 -5.79 -0.29
N SER A 13 -9.41 -6.41 -1.44
CA SER A 13 -8.73 -5.75 -2.55
C SER A 13 -9.57 -4.55 -2.97
N CYS A 14 -8.93 -3.43 -3.30
CA CYS A 14 -9.61 -2.25 -3.82
C CYS A 14 -10.57 -2.65 -4.96
N PRO A 15 -11.86 -2.31 -4.92
CA PRO A 15 -12.74 -2.58 -6.05
C PRO A 15 -12.31 -1.70 -7.22
N LEU A 16 -11.75 -2.32 -8.25
CA LEU A 16 -11.55 -1.68 -9.55
C LEU A 16 -12.91 -1.47 -10.22
N PRO A 17 -13.25 -0.25 -10.68
CA PRO A 17 -14.31 -0.07 -11.64
C PRO A 17 -13.81 -0.50 -13.02
N THR A 18 -14.46 -1.52 -13.61
CA THR A 18 -14.31 -1.87 -15.02
C THR A 18 -14.78 -0.69 -15.88
N ALA A 19 -13.85 -0.07 -16.61
CA ALA A 19 -14.13 1.03 -17.51
C ALA A 19 -14.80 0.53 -18.79
N ALA A 20 -16.11 0.77 -18.94
CA ALA A 20 -16.78 0.72 -20.23
C ALA A 20 -16.79 2.15 -20.83
N SER A 21 -15.95 2.33 -21.85
CA SER A 21 -16.01 3.29 -22.97
C SER A 21 -16.77 4.62 -22.77
N ARG A 22 -16.01 5.73 -22.73
CA ARG A 22 -16.49 7.09 -23.10
C ARG A 22 -16.88 7.12 -24.60
N PRO A 23 -17.65 8.11 -25.08
CA PRO A 23 -17.02 9.36 -25.57
C PRO A 23 -17.88 10.61 -25.23
N PRO A 24 -17.75 11.80 -25.87
CA PRO A 24 -17.03 12.93 -25.27
C PRO A 24 -17.83 14.25 -25.13
N SER A 25 -17.22 15.17 -24.37
CA SER A 25 -17.14 16.63 -24.59
C SER A 25 -18.39 17.54 -24.69
N ARG A 26 -18.36 18.58 -23.83
CA ARG A 26 -18.60 20.03 -24.06
C ARG A 26 -19.96 20.48 -24.64
N ALA A 27 -20.62 21.41 -23.93
CA ALA A 27 -20.78 22.83 -24.30
C ALA A 27 -22.11 23.45 -23.81
N CYS A 28 -21.98 24.68 -23.29
CA CYS A 28 -22.85 25.87 -23.32
C CYS A 28 -24.38 25.82 -23.47
N HIS A 29 -25.01 26.77 -22.75
CA HIS A 29 -26.39 27.26 -22.78
C HIS A 29 -27.17 27.15 -24.11
N GLN A 30 -28.49 26.88 -24.03
CA GLN A 30 -29.57 27.86 -24.29
C GLN A 30 -30.98 27.24 -24.17
N ARG A 31 -31.97 28.10 -23.87
CA ARG A 31 -33.41 27.83 -23.78
C ARG A 31 -34.00 27.35 -25.11
N GLY A 32 -34.98 26.45 -25.02
CA GLY A 32 -35.98 26.21 -26.06
C GLY A 32 -37.17 25.45 -25.48
N GLN A 33 -38.35 26.07 -25.50
CA GLN A 33 -39.63 25.43 -25.19
C GLN A 33 -40.04 24.50 -26.35
N GLY A 34 -40.56 23.31 -26.05
CA GLY A 34 -41.09 22.41 -27.07
C GLY A 34 -41.64 21.11 -26.49
N ASN A 35 -42.96 20.97 -26.58
CA ASN A 35 -43.78 19.88 -26.07
C ASN A 35 -43.40 18.50 -26.66
N ARG A 36 -42.95 17.55 -25.82
CA ARG A 36 -42.90 16.12 -26.13
C ARG A 36 -43.35 15.32 -24.91
N GLN A 37 -44.26 14.37 -25.14
CA GLN A 37 -44.68 13.38 -24.15
C GLN A 37 -43.49 12.47 -23.82
N ASP A 38 -42.81 12.76 -22.72
CA ASP A 38 -41.76 11.90 -22.18
C ASP A 38 -42.33 11.09 -21.02
N SER A 39 -42.45 9.77 -21.22
CA SER A 39 -42.55 8.79 -20.15
C SER A 39 -41.41 9.04 -19.15
N PRO A 40 -41.66 9.12 -17.83
CA PRO A 40 -40.59 9.40 -16.89
C PRO A 40 -39.54 8.27 -16.93
N PRO A 41 -38.24 8.58 -17.03
CA PRO A 41 -37.21 7.58 -16.90
C PRO A 41 -37.30 6.97 -15.50
N LEU A 42 -37.36 5.64 -15.45
CA LEU A 42 -37.27 4.85 -14.22
C LEU A 42 -35.83 4.96 -13.69
N PHE A 43 -35.47 6.11 -13.12
CA PHE A 43 -34.28 6.23 -12.31
C PHE A 43 -34.52 5.44 -11.03
N ARG A 44 -34.04 4.20 -11.01
CA ARG A 44 -33.97 3.41 -9.79
C ARG A 44 -32.84 3.98 -8.94
N THR A 45 -33.13 5.07 -8.21
CA THR A 45 -32.28 5.52 -7.13
C THR A 45 -32.25 4.36 -6.13
N THR A 46 -31.15 3.62 -6.06
CA THR A 46 -30.86 2.79 -4.88
C THR A 46 -30.66 3.75 -3.73
N GLN A 47 -31.77 4.20 -3.12
CA GLN A 47 -31.73 4.74 -1.79
C GLN A 47 -31.18 3.63 -0.90
N LEU A 48 -29.96 3.83 -0.40
CA LEU A 48 -29.46 3.07 0.73
C LEU A 48 -30.50 3.24 1.84
N ARG A 49 -31.21 2.17 2.19
CA ARG A 49 -32.22 2.19 3.26
C ARG A 49 -31.52 2.62 4.55
N PRO A 50 -31.91 3.75 5.18
CA PRO A 50 -31.25 4.25 6.39
C PRO A 50 -31.31 3.26 7.56
N GLU A 51 -32.35 2.42 7.58
CA GLU A 51 -32.65 1.40 8.59
C GLU A 51 -31.58 0.27 8.72
N LEU A 52 -30.61 0.21 7.81
CA LEU A 52 -29.56 -0.82 7.76
C LEU A 52 -28.14 -0.23 7.85
N LEU A 53 -28.00 1.07 8.15
CA LEU A 53 -26.70 1.70 8.38
C LEU A 53 -26.10 1.18 9.69
N HIS A 54 -25.52 -0.02 9.63
CA HIS A 54 -24.56 -0.44 10.63
C HIS A 54 -23.42 0.57 10.61
N THR A 55 -23.30 1.35 11.68
CA THR A 55 -22.12 2.18 11.89
C THR A 55 -20.90 1.26 11.87
N PRO A 56 -19.90 1.50 10.99
CA PRO A 56 -18.69 0.69 11.00
C PRO A 56 -18.04 0.80 12.37
N SER A 57 -17.92 -0.32 13.06
CA SER A 57 -17.28 -0.45 14.36
C SER A 57 -16.13 -1.44 14.26
N TYR A 58 -15.18 -1.36 15.19
CA TYR A 58 -14.07 -2.28 15.29
C TYR A 58 -14.08 -2.93 16.67
N LYS A 59 -13.48 -4.12 16.75
CA LYS A 59 -13.21 -4.82 18.00
C LYS A 59 -11.71 -4.95 18.15
N GLU A 60 -11.22 -4.74 19.36
CA GLU A 60 -9.81 -4.96 19.68
C GLU A 60 -9.48 -6.46 19.63
N GLU A 61 -8.39 -6.78 18.93
CA GLU A 61 -7.78 -8.11 18.97
C GLU A 61 -6.86 -8.21 20.20
N GLY A 62 -6.67 -9.41 20.75
CA GLY A 62 -5.87 -9.61 21.97
C GLY A 62 -4.36 -9.42 21.80
N CYS A 63 -3.89 -8.98 20.63
CA CYS A 63 -2.49 -8.68 20.36
C CYS A 63 -2.25 -7.17 20.49
N HIS A 64 -1.18 -6.80 21.20
CA HIS A 64 -0.77 -5.41 21.34
C HIS A 64 0.62 -5.22 20.74
N THR A 65 0.73 -4.26 19.83
CA THR A 65 2.01 -3.78 19.31
C THR A 65 2.40 -2.46 19.95
N ALA A 66 3.66 -2.03 19.84
CA ALA A 66 4.05 -0.72 20.36
C ALA A 66 3.24 0.42 19.69
N SER A 67 2.84 1.42 20.48
CA SER A 67 2.08 2.59 20.03
C SER A 67 2.85 3.38 18.97
N ARG A 68 2.17 3.79 17.89
CA ARG A 68 2.79 4.40 16.69
C ARG A 68 1.77 5.14 15.81
N SER A 69 2.26 6.02 14.94
CA SER A 69 1.46 6.67 13.89
C SER A 69 2.25 6.80 12.58
N GLY A 70 1.56 6.85 11.43
CA GLY A 70 2.23 6.93 10.13
C GLY A 70 3.00 5.66 9.74
N HIS A 71 2.65 4.51 10.31
CA HIS A 71 3.19 3.21 9.94
C HIS A 71 2.45 2.63 8.72
N CYS A 72 3.01 1.61 8.11
CA CYS A 72 2.30 0.73 7.19
C CYS A 72 2.19 -0.68 7.76
N ALA A 73 1.15 -1.40 7.37
CA ALA A 73 1.01 -2.83 7.67
C ALA A 73 1.04 -3.63 6.37
N ALA A 74 1.75 -4.75 6.36
CA ALA A 74 1.83 -5.63 5.21
C ALA A 74 1.79 -7.09 5.63
N LEU A 75 1.01 -7.87 4.91
CA LEU A 75 0.95 -9.32 5.05
C LEU A 75 1.99 -9.93 4.11
N LEU A 76 2.95 -10.66 4.67
CA LEU A 76 4.04 -11.28 3.91
C LEU A 76 4.12 -12.79 4.20
N PRO A 77 4.53 -13.59 3.20
CA PRO A 77 4.86 -14.99 3.44
C PRO A 77 6.14 -15.08 4.29
N THR A 78 6.21 -16.09 5.14
CA THR A 78 7.42 -16.45 5.89
C THR A 78 8.21 -17.50 5.12
N SER A 79 9.53 -17.47 5.21
CA SER A 79 10.38 -18.55 4.67
C SER A 79 10.03 -19.92 5.29
N GLY A 80 9.72 -20.91 4.46
CA GLY A 80 9.36 -22.26 4.89
C GLY A 80 8.53 -22.97 3.82
N HIS A 81 8.51 -24.31 3.85
CA HIS A 81 7.67 -25.10 2.96
C HIS A 81 6.80 -26.07 3.76
N PRO A 82 5.45 -25.97 3.69
CA PRO A 82 4.67 -24.94 3.01
C PRO A 82 4.76 -23.54 3.65
N PRO A 83 4.47 -22.45 2.91
CA PRO A 83 4.55 -21.08 3.41
C PRO A 83 3.48 -20.79 4.46
N ALA A 84 3.88 -20.11 5.53
CA ALA A 84 3.01 -19.45 6.50
C ALA A 84 3.02 -17.94 6.24
N HIS A 85 2.17 -17.18 6.94
CA HIS A 85 2.06 -15.74 6.75
C HIS A 85 2.23 -14.98 8.06
N GLN A 86 2.72 -13.76 7.96
CA GLN A 86 2.82 -12.84 9.08
C GLN A 86 2.35 -11.44 8.68
N LEU A 87 1.62 -10.80 9.59
CA LEU A 87 1.27 -9.39 9.47
C LEU A 87 2.38 -8.59 10.15
N LEU A 88 3.10 -7.80 9.36
CA LEU A 88 4.19 -6.96 9.83
C LEU A 88 3.78 -5.49 9.84
N LEU A 89 4.21 -4.78 10.86
CA LEU A 89 4.12 -3.33 10.97
C LEU A 89 5.49 -2.71 10.70
N PHE A 90 5.51 -1.75 9.78
CA PHE A 90 6.69 -1.03 9.37
C PHE A 90 6.60 0.44 9.76
N GLY A 91 7.65 0.96 10.41
CA GLY A 91 7.77 2.36 10.77
C GLY A 91 6.72 2.85 11.78
N GLY A 92 6.58 4.17 11.85
CA GLY A 92 5.74 4.90 12.79
C GLY A 92 6.24 4.94 14.24
N CYS A 93 7.38 4.29 14.49
CA CYS A 93 8.10 4.32 15.75
C CYS A 93 9.62 4.39 15.48
N ASN A 94 10.42 4.56 16.53
CA ASN A 94 11.88 4.63 16.41
C ASN A 94 12.55 3.24 16.36
N SER A 95 12.00 2.32 15.57
CA SER A 95 12.54 0.97 15.34
C SER A 95 12.82 0.78 13.84
N ALA A 96 13.96 0.14 13.52
CA ALA A 96 14.25 -0.35 12.17
C ALA A 96 13.60 -1.71 11.90
N GLU A 97 13.38 -2.50 12.95
CA GLU A 97 12.82 -3.83 12.81
C GLU A 97 11.30 -3.77 12.67
N PRO A 98 10.72 -4.49 11.71
CA PRO A 98 9.28 -4.62 11.62
C PRO A 98 8.75 -5.41 12.83
N GLU A 99 7.55 -5.04 13.27
CA GLU A 99 6.91 -5.71 14.39
C GLU A 99 5.84 -6.69 13.90
N VAL A 100 5.83 -7.90 14.45
CA VAL A 100 4.83 -8.92 14.10
C VAL A 100 3.54 -8.63 14.86
N ALA A 101 2.49 -8.26 14.13
CA ALA A 101 1.14 -8.07 14.69
C ALA A 101 0.27 -9.33 14.59
N GLY A 102 0.66 -10.31 13.76
CA GLY A 102 -0.09 -11.56 13.62
C GLY A 102 0.66 -12.62 12.83
N HIS A 103 0.27 -13.88 13.04
CA HIS A 103 0.84 -15.03 12.35
C HIS A 103 -0.26 -16.03 11.99
N TRP A 104 -0.20 -16.56 10.77
CA TRP A 104 -1.12 -17.56 10.26
C TRP A 104 -0.32 -18.74 9.72
N GLY A 105 -0.60 -19.92 10.27
CA GLY A 105 0.01 -21.16 9.82
C GLY A 105 -0.40 -21.53 8.39
N GLN A 106 0.18 -22.63 7.93
CA GLN A 106 0.04 -23.14 6.56
C GLN A 106 -1.43 -23.33 6.16
N GLY A 107 -1.77 -22.91 4.93
CA GLY A 107 -3.10 -23.07 4.33
C GLY A 107 -4.22 -22.23 4.95
N LYS A 108 -3.93 -21.39 5.96
CA LYS A 108 -4.92 -20.50 6.59
C LYS A 108 -5.23 -19.25 5.76
N ILE A 109 -4.31 -18.85 4.89
CA ILE A 109 -4.48 -17.75 3.95
C ILE A 109 -4.39 -18.32 2.54
N LYS A 110 -5.39 -18.01 1.71
CA LYS A 110 -5.40 -18.37 0.29
C LYS A 110 -4.56 -17.34 -0.46
N GLU A 111 -3.44 -17.79 -1.02
CA GLU A 111 -2.63 -16.97 -1.92
C GLU A 111 -3.18 -17.03 -3.34
N GLU A 112 -3.25 -15.88 -3.99
CA GLU A 112 -3.42 -15.80 -5.45
C GLU A 112 -2.03 -15.71 -6.10
N PRO A 113 -1.88 -16.09 -7.39
CA PRO A 113 -0.61 -15.96 -8.10
C PRO A 113 -0.03 -14.55 -7.99
N PRO A 114 1.32 -14.38 -8.00
CA PRO A 114 1.94 -13.07 -7.86
C PRO A 114 1.37 -12.08 -8.88
N ALA A 115 0.78 -10.99 -8.41
CA ALA A 115 0.15 -9.98 -9.26
C ALA A 115 1.15 -9.23 -10.17
N ALA A 116 2.45 -9.41 -9.95
CA ALA A 116 3.53 -8.72 -10.65
C ALA A 116 4.81 -9.59 -10.71
N PRO A 117 4.84 -10.66 -11.52
CA PRO A 117 5.97 -11.58 -11.58
C PRO A 117 7.25 -10.93 -12.12
N ARG A 118 7.17 -9.98 -13.06
CA ARG A 118 8.35 -9.31 -13.62
C ARG A 118 8.95 -8.36 -12.61
N LEU A 119 8.12 -7.58 -11.93
CA LEU A 119 8.59 -6.69 -10.86
C LEU A 119 9.21 -7.48 -9.70
N MET A 120 8.61 -8.62 -9.36
CA MET A 120 9.14 -9.52 -8.33
C MET A 120 10.54 -10.05 -8.72
N GLU A 121 10.74 -10.48 -9.97
CA GLU A 121 12.05 -10.91 -10.47
C GLU A 121 13.06 -9.76 -10.46
N GLN A 122 12.62 -8.59 -10.91
CA GLN A 122 13.44 -7.38 -10.89
C GLN A 122 13.90 -7.03 -9.46
N LEU A 123 13.01 -7.02 -8.47
CA LEU A 123 13.35 -6.82 -7.06
C LEU A 123 14.31 -7.89 -6.55
N ALA A 124 14.09 -9.16 -6.91
CA ALA A 124 15.00 -10.26 -6.56
C ALA A 124 16.42 -10.01 -7.08
N ARG A 125 16.56 -9.48 -8.31
CA ARG A 125 17.87 -9.06 -8.84
C ARG A 125 18.43 -7.88 -8.08
N LEU A 126 17.63 -6.84 -7.83
CA LEU A 126 18.06 -5.61 -7.14
C LEU A 126 18.72 -5.91 -5.80
N VAL A 127 18.04 -6.69 -4.96
CA VAL A 127 18.58 -7.05 -3.62
C VAL A 127 19.77 -8.01 -3.69
N SER A 128 20.00 -8.65 -4.83
CA SER A 128 21.15 -9.54 -5.05
C SER A 128 22.37 -8.81 -5.62
N THR A 129 22.25 -7.53 -6.02
CA THR A 129 23.36 -6.74 -6.59
C THR A 129 24.47 -6.42 -5.57
N GLY A 130 24.15 -6.45 -4.27
CA GLY A 130 25.04 -5.99 -3.21
C GLY A 130 25.16 -4.46 -3.10
N GLN A 131 24.39 -3.68 -3.87
CA GLN A 131 24.43 -2.22 -3.84
C GLN A 131 23.64 -1.59 -2.67
N GLY A 132 22.66 -2.30 -2.13
CA GLY A 132 21.85 -1.82 -1.01
C GLY A 132 22.51 -2.10 0.34
N SER A 133 22.41 -1.15 1.28
CA SER A 133 22.89 -1.37 2.65
C SER A 133 21.92 -2.26 3.44
N GLY A 134 22.42 -3.08 4.36
CA GLY A 134 21.61 -4.02 5.14
C GLY A 134 20.75 -3.39 6.26
N GLN A 135 20.47 -2.08 6.19
CA GLN A 135 19.86 -1.33 7.27
C GLN A 135 18.37 -1.05 7.00
N GLY A 136 17.53 -1.30 8.01
CA GLY A 136 16.12 -0.91 7.98
C GLY A 136 15.91 0.56 8.34
N PRO A 137 14.74 1.14 8.00
CA PRO A 137 14.45 2.55 8.24
C PRO A 137 14.18 2.82 9.73
N ARG A 138 14.98 3.68 10.38
CA ARG A 138 14.72 4.11 11.77
C ARG A 138 13.87 5.39 11.82
N GLY A 139 12.76 5.34 12.55
CA GLY A 139 11.94 6.53 12.77
C GLY A 139 11.19 7.00 11.51
N LEU A 140 11.01 6.13 10.51
CA LEU A 140 10.32 6.48 9.28
C LEU A 140 8.79 6.43 9.47
N ARG A 141 8.10 7.49 9.06
CA ARG A 141 6.64 7.59 9.09
C ARG A 141 6.08 8.20 7.81
N HIS A 142 4.79 7.99 7.56
CA HIS A 142 4.06 8.45 6.37
C HIS A 142 4.73 8.07 5.04
N HIS A 143 5.47 6.96 5.05
CA HIS A 143 5.99 6.31 3.85
C HIS A 143 4.87 5.52 3.17
N SER A 144 5.07 5.18 1.91
CA SER A 144 4.24 4.18 1.24
C SER A 144 4.84 2.78 1.43
N CYS A 145 4.01 1.75 1.45
CA CYS A 145 4.43 0.36 1.50
C CYS A 145 3.60 -0.47 0.50
N SER A 146 4.26 -1.30 -0.30
CA SER A 146 3.61 -2.22 -1.23
C SER A 146 4.23 -3.60 -1.16
N VAL A 147 3.38 -4.62 -1.17
CA VAL A 147 3.81 -6.02 -1.21
C VAL A 147 3.95 -6.47 -2.66
N VAL A 148 5.11 -7.00 -3.00
CA VAL A 148 5.41 -7.60 -4.31
C VAL A 148 5.97 -9.00 -4.08
N GLY A 149 5.10 -10.01 -4.07
CA GLY A 149 5.49 -11.37 -3.69
C GLY A 149 6.07 -11.44 -2.26
N PRO A 150 7.30 -11.92 -2.05
CA PRO A 150 7.94 -12.01 -0.74
C PRO A 150 8.63 -10.70 -0.30
N PHE A 151 8.42 -9.60 -1.03
CA PHE A 151 9.04 -8.32 -0.74
C PHE A 151 8.02 -7.32 -0.20
N ALA A 152 8.37 -6.59 0.86
CA ALA A 152 7.76 -5.30 1.15
C ALA A 152 8.66 -4.18 0.64
N VAL A 153 8.10 -3.32 -0.20
CA VAL A 153 8.77 -2.17 -0.81
C VAL A 153 8.25 -0.90 -0.14
N LEU A 154 9.12 -0.22 0.59
CA LEU A 154 8.83 1.04 1.25
C LEU A 154 9.50 2.17 0.47
N PHE A 155 8.77 3.25 0.24
CA PHE A 155 9.31 4.41 -0.47
C PHE A 155 8.94 5.73 0.21
N GLY A 156 9.94 6.62 0.27
CA GLY A 156 9.81 7.97 0.82
C GLY A 156 9.32 7.99 2.25
N GLY A 157 8.59 9.04 2.61
CA GLY A 157 8.14 9.32 3.96
C GLY A 157 8.96 10.44 4.60
N GLU A 158 8.87 10.53 5.92
CA GLU A 158 9.70 11.43 6.72
C GLU A 158 10.35 10.68 7.87
N THR A 159 11.59 11.02 8.14
CA THR A 159 12.38 10.43 9.22
C THR A 159 12.35 11.33 10.45
N LEU A 160 11.99 10.75 11.59
CA LEU A 160 12.05 11.42 12.89
C LEU A 160 13.51 11.48 13.35
N THR A 161 14.19 12.60 13.10
CA THR A 161 15.51 12.87 13.68
C THR A 161 15.40 13.84 14.85
N ARG A 162 16.38 13.83 15.77
CA ARG A 162 16.39 14.74 16.94
C ARG A 162 16.39 16.23 16.57
N ALA A 163 16.82 16.58 15.36
CA ALA A 163 16.99 17.97 14.92
C ALA A 163 15.81 18.50 14.08
N ARG A 164 15.19 17.63 13.26
CA ARG A 164 13.99 17.93 12.45
C ARG A 164 13.47 16.68 11.75
N ASP A 165 12.19 16.69 11.39
CA ASP A 165 11.66 15.75 10.42
C ASP A 165 12.26 16.03 9.04
N THR A 166 12.80 15.00 8.39
CA THR A 166 13.40 15.13 7.06
C THR A 166 12.65 14.22 6.09
N ILE A 167 11.99 14.83 5.11
CA ILE A 167 11.32 14.11 4.02
C ILE A 167 12.39 13.52 3.11
N CYS A 168 12.21 12.25 2.75
CA CYS A 168 13.12 11.50 1.89
C CYS A 168 12.38 10.87 0.70
N ASN A 169 13.17 10.26 -0.17
CA ASN A 169 12.78 9.42 -1.29
C ASN A 169 13.65 8.16 -1.32
N ASP A 170 14.04 7.71 -0.13
CA ASP A 170 14.78 6.48 0.02
C ASP A 170 13.86 5.29 -0.31
N LEU A 171 14.47 4.26 -0.88
CA LEU A 171 13.84 2.98 -1.13
C LEU A 171 14.35 1.98 -0.10
N TYR A 172 13.44 1.31 0.59
CA TYR A 172 13.75 0.18 1.45
C TYR A 172 13.00 -1.06 0.96
N VAL A 173 13.71 -2.18 0.86
CA VAL A 173 13.14 -3.48 0.49
C VAL A 173 13.37 -4.45 1.65
N TYR A 174 12.28 -5.00 2.18
CA TYR A 174 12.32 -6.09 3.15
C TYR A 174 12.08 -7.41 2.43
N ASP A 175 13.04 -8.34 2.52
CA ASP A 175 13.03 -9.63 1.83
C ASP A 175 12.78 -10.77 2.82
N THR A 176 11.64 -11.47 2.68
CA THR A 176 11.26 -12.59 3.55
C THR A 176 11.60 -13.97 3.00
N ARG A 177 12.30 -14.07 1.87
CA ARG A 177 12.66 -15.36 1.25
C ARG A 177 13.59 -16.18 2.13
N LYS A 178 14.38 -15.53 2.99
CA LYS A 178 15.34 -16.18 3.90
C LYS A 178 14.92 -15.98 5.36
N SER A 179 15.45 -16.85 6.22
CA SER A 179 15.42 -16.70 7.68
C SER A 179 16.85 -16.54 8.20
N PRO A 180 17.19 -15.42 8.86
CA PRO A 180 16.34 -14.26 9.10
C PRO A 180 16.03 -13.50 7.80
N SER A 181 14.90 -12.78 7.80
CA SER A 181 14.55 -11.84 6.73
C SER A 181 15.49 -10.64 6.74
N LEU A 182 15.71 -10.03 5.57
CA LEU A 182 16.78 -9.05 5.37
C LEU A 182 16.24 -7.70 4.88
N TRP A 183 16.86 -6.63 5.36
CA TRP A 183 16.67 -5.28 4.85
C TRP A 183 17.66 -4.94 3.75
N PHE A 184 17.20 -4.15 2.78
CA PHE A 184 18.03 -3.52 1.75
C PHE A 184 17.60 -2.06 1.60
N HIS A 185 18.53 -1.14 1.82
CA HIS A 185 18.31 0.31 1.72
C HIS A 185 19.10 0.90 0.55
N PHE A 186 18.38 1.65 -0.28
CA PHE A 186 18.90 2.37 -1.44
C PHE A 186 18.59 3.86 -1.24
N PRO A 187 19.56 4.67 -0.80
CA PRO A 187 19.36 6.10 -0.65
C PRO A 187 19.25 6.77 -2.02
N SER A 188 18.49 7.86 -2.10
CA SER A 188 18.40 8.67 -3.33
C SER A 188 18.94 10.08 -3.10
N ALA A 189 19.72 10.56 -4.06
CA ALA A 189 20.24 11.93 -4.08
C ALA A 189 19.30 12.92 -4.82
N ASP A 190 18.24 12.41 -5.48
CA ASP A 190 17.34 13.28 -6.24
C ASP A 190 16.31 13.96 -5.32
N HIS A 191 16.61 15.18 -4.93
CA HIS A 191 15.71 15.99 -4.09
C HIS A 191 14.33 16.24 -4.72
N GLY A 192 14.22 16.22 -6.06
CA GLY A 192 12.97 16.46 -6.77
C GLY A 192 11.91 15.36 -6.58
N LEU A 193 12.33 14.18 -6.14
CA LEU A 193 11.47 13.01 -5.96
C LEU A 193 11.04 12.77 -4.51
N LYS A 194 11.52 13.58 -3.56
CA LYS A 194 11.10 13.54 -2.15
C LYS A 194 9.58 13.57 -2.00
N ARG A 195 9.05 12.63 -1.21
CA ARG A 195 7.61 12.46 -1.07
C ARG A 195 7.22 11.90 0.30
N VAL A 196 6.24 12.52 0.94
CA VAL A 196 5.64 12.06 2.21
C VAL A 196 4.12 12.01 2.10
N GLY A 197 3.47 11.12 2.86
CA GLY A 197 1.99 11.02 2.90
C GLY A 197 1.36 10.60 1.57
N HIS A 198 2.12 9.91 0.73
CA HIS A 198 1.69 9.40 -0.56
C HIS A 198 1.32 7.92 -0.45
N ARG A 199 0.76 7.37 -1.53
CA ARG A 199 0.46 5.94 -1.63
C ARG A 199 1.08 5.36 -2.89
N THR A 200 1.55 4.12 -2.78
CA THR A 200 1.90 3.29 -3.93
C THR A 200 0.83 2.24 -4.17
N CYS A 201 0.56 1.98 -5.44
CA CYS A 201 -0.40 0.98 -5.89
C CYS A 201 0.29 0.06 -6.91
N LEU A 202 0.27 -1.25 -6.64
CA LEU A 202 0.79 -2.24 -7.57
C LEU A 202 -0.24 -2.52 -8.67
N TRP A 203 0.15 -2.32 -9.93
CA TRP A 203 -0.67 -2.65 -11.08
C TRP A 203 0.20 -2.98 -12.29
N ASN A 204 -0.07 -4.10 -12.95
CA ASN A 204 0.58 -4.51 -14.20
C ASN A 204 2.12 -4.39 -14.16
N ASP A 205 2.74 -5.07 -13.19
CA ASP A 205 4.18 -5.06 -12.94
C ASP A 205 4.80 -3.69 -12.61
N GLN A 206 3.99 -2.71 -12.18
CA GLN A 206 4.45 -1.36 -11.85
C GLN A 206 3.90 -0.87 -10.52
N LEU A 207 4.71 -0.08 -9.81
CA LEU A 207 4.29 0.63 -8.61
C LEU A 207 3.94 2.07 -8.99
N TYR A 208 2.66 2.41 -8.98
CA TYR A 208 2.18 3.75 -9.22
C TYR A 208 2.18 4.55 -7.91
N LEU A 209 2.91 5.66 -7.89
CA LEU A 209 2.94 6.62 -6.80
C LEU A 209 1.90 7.71 -7.05
N VAL A 210 1.00 7.91 -6.08
CA VAL A 210 -0.11 8.87 -6.18
C VAL A 210 -0.14 9.78 -4.95
N GLY A 211 -0.24 11.09 -5.21
CA GLY A 211 -0.47 12.12 -4.20
C GLY A 211 0.74 12.38 -3.29
N GLY A 212 0.43 12.82 -2.06
CA GLY A 212 1.40 13.23 -1.04
C GLY A 212 1.99 14.63 -1.24
N PHE A 213 2.99 14.95 -0.42
CA PHE A 213 3.63 16.26 -0.36
C PHE A 213 5.10 16.19 -0.77
N GLY A 214 5.63 17.26 -1.35
CA GLY A 214 7.04 17.38 -1.76
C GLY A 214 8.02 17.51 -0.59
N GLU A 215 9.26 17.87 -0.90
CA GLU A 215 10.33 18.10 0.08
C GLU A 215 9.97 19.13 1.17
N ASP A 216 9.10 20.10 0.85
CA ASP A 216 8.65 21.12 1.79
C ASP A 216 7.62 20.63 2.81
N GLY A 217 7.08 19.41 2.62
CA GLY A 217 6.03 18.82 3.46
C GLY A 217 4.69 19.55 3.41
N ARG A 218 4.52 20.47 2.47
CA ARG A 218 3.39 21.42 2.44
C ARG A 218 2.71 21.48 1.10
N THR A 219 3.46 21.39 0.01
CA THR A 219 2.91 21.48 -1.34
C THR A 219 2.40 20.12 -1.78
N PRO A 220 1.08 19.94 -1.96
CA PRO A 220 0.52 18.71 -2.49
C PRO A 220 1.03 18.47 -3.91
N ARG A 221 1.27 17.22 -4.25
CA ARG A 221 1.82 16.83 -5.55
C ARG A 221 0.73 16.17 -6.38
N PRO A 222 0.29 16.82 -7.48
CA PRO A 222 -0.80 16.29 -8.31
C PRO A 222 -0.32 15.20 -9.27
N GLN A 223 0.99 14.99 -9.40
CA GLN A 223 1.55 14.03 -10.34
C GLN A 223 1.24 12.59 -9.90
N VAL A 224 0.92 11.75 -10.88
CA VAL A 224 0.97 10.29 -10.76
C VAL A 224 2.26 9.83 -11.41
N CYS A 225 3.10 9.15 -10.66
CA CYS A 225 4.40 8.66 -11.14
C CYS A 225 4.42 7.13 -11.16
N VAL A 226 5.28 6.54 -11.97
CA VAL A 226 5.71 5.16 -11.79
C VAL A 226 7.01 5.19 -11.02
N LEU A 227 7.11 4.39 -9.96
CA LEU A 227 8.35 4.23 -9.21
C LEU A 227 9.27 3.30 -9.98
N ASP A 228 10.24 3.88 -10.67
CA ASP A 228 11.31 3.14 -11.33
C ASP A 228 12.39 2.76 -10.31
N LEU A 229 12.70 1.48 -10.22
CA LEU A 229 13.66 0.92 -9.25
C LEU A 229 15.03 0.62 -9.89
N PHE A 230 15.22 0.89 -11.19
CA PHE A 230 16.37 0.39 -11.98
C PHE A 230 17.06 1.44 -12.88
N ILE A 231 17.06 2.72 -12.49
CA ILE A 231 17.75 3.79 -13.24
C ILE A 231 19.26 3.53 -13.33
#